data_AF-A0A498SQP4-F1
#
_entry.id   AF-A0A498SQP4-F1
#
_cell.length_a   1.000
_cell.length_b   1.000
_cell.length_c   1.000
_cell.angle_alpha   90.00
_cell.angle_beta   90.00
_cell.angle_gamma   90.00
#
_symmetry.space_group_name_H-M   'P 1'
#
loop_
_entity.id
_entity.type
_entity.pdbx_description
1 polymer ?
#
loop_
_entity_poly.entity_id
_entity_poly.type
_entity_poly.pdbx_seq_one_letter_code
_entity_poly.pdbx_strand_id
1 'polypeptide(L)'
;MSSLKILSSSEALLETVEAEIGEAESSLVEMRNSFECSRCDEGSLEECAKSCAELRERLKIVVDAHAKEQLVKEFDAIAIYDKADRRAADLVKILMARKLWKENVVIIENLDGNEPAPENVVVNLQKAYESLSEFLVVPERADFLEKVKDVFLSWYSTRIVLAIQSETPVDELLSIKQKYEMLRRTEDFNNVISHYIEDENKFTFHAANNLSDLFLDGRNIIISNYKRLMNG
;
A
#
# COMPACT_ATOMS: atom_id res chain seq x y z
N MET A 1 -103.58 11.60 70.83
CA MET A 1 -102.29 12.34 70.95
C MET A 1 -101.06 11.55 70.48
N SER A 2 -101.15 10.26 70.10
CA SER A 2 -99.98 9.49 69.62
C SER A 2 -99.62 9.68 68.14
N SER A 3 -100.57 9.95 67.24
CA SER A 3 -100.28 10.02 65.79
C SER A 3 -99.49 11.28 65.36
N LEU A 4 -99.62 12.39 66.10
CA LEU A 4 -98.89 13.66 65.83
C LEU A 4 -97.40 13.59 66.19
N LYS A 5 -97.02 12.75 67.17
CA LYS A 5 -95.61 12.50 67.54
C LYS A 5 -94.87 11.60 66.55
N ILE A 6 -95.60 10.72 65.86
CA ILE A 6 -95.02 9.81 64.86
C ILE A 6 -94.73 10.57 63.56
N LEU A 7 -95.62 11.49 63.16
CA LEU A 7 -95.42 12.36 62.00
C LEU A 7 -94.22 13.30 62.15
N SER A 8 -94.06 13.97 63.30
CA SER A 8 -92.90 14.86 63.52
C SER A 8 -91.56 14.10 63.63
N SER A 9 -91.59 12.85 64.09
CA SER A 9 -90.40 11.99 64.12
C SER A 9 -90.02 11.48 62.74
N SER A 10 -91.00 11.23 61.86
CA SER A 10 -90.76 10.80 60.48
C SER A 10 -90.20 11.93 59.62
N GLU A 11 -90.66 13.16 59.86
CA GLU A 11 -90.21 14.37 59.15
C GLU A 11 -88.77 14.74 59.53
N ALA A 12 -88.42 14.67 60.82
CA ALA A 12 -87.05 14.86 61.28
C ALA A 12 -86.08 13.77 60.77
N LEU A 13 -86.54 12.52 60.65
CA LEU A 13 -85.73 11.44 60.07
C LEU A 13 -85.51 11.64 58.57
N LEU A 14 -86.52 12.14 57.84
CA LEU A 14 -86.39 12.49 56.42
C LEU A 14 -85.39 13.62 56.22
N GLU A 15 -85.45 14.67 57.02
CA GLU A 15 -84.51 15.80 56.95
C GLU A 15 -83.08 15.37 57.29
N THR A 16 -82.91 14.44 58.24
CA THR A 16 -81.61 13.86 58.58
C THR A 16 -81.08 12.99 57.44
N VAL A 17 -81.94 12.18 56.83
CA VAL A 17 -81.58 11.34 55.66
C VAL A 17 -81.27 12.21 54.44
N GLU A 18 -82.01 13.29 54.20
CA GLU A 18 -81.72 14.25 53.12
C GLU A 18 -80.39 14.99 53.35
N ALA A 19 -80.08 15.34 54.60
CA ALA A 19 -78.78 15.92 54.95
C ALA A 19 -77.63 14.93 54.75
N GLU A 20 -77.79 13.67 55.18
CA GLU A 20 -76.81 12.61 54.95
C GLU A 20 -76.63 12.29 53.46
N ILE A 21 -77.71 12.30 52.68
CA ILE A 21 -77.65 12.14 51.22
C ILE A 21 -76.91 13.32 50.60
N GLY A 22 -77.21 14.56 51.01
CA GLY A 22 -76.53 15.76 50.51
C GLY A 22 -75.04 15.77 50.84
N GLU A 23 -74.66 15.32 52.04
CA GLU A 23 -73.26 15.19 52.45
C GLU A 23 -72.54 14.08 51.66
N ALA A 24 -73.19 12.93 51.46
CA ALA A 24 -72.68 11.84 50.66
C ALA A 24 -72.52 12.23 49.18
N GLU A 25 -73.46 13.00 48.61
CA GLU A 25 -73.38 13.52 47.25
C GLU A 25 -72.22 14.51 47.10
N SER A 26 -72.03 15.42 48.06
CA SER A 26 -70.89 16.34 48.06
C SER A 26 -69.56 15.60 48.14
N SER A 27 -69.47 14.58 48.99
CA SER A 27 -68.28 13.72 49.13
C SER A 27 -67.97 12.94 47.84
N LEU A 28 -69.01 12.40 47.18
CA LEU A 28 -68.85 11.69 45.89
C LEU A 28 -68.40 12.63 44.77
N VAL A 29 -68.85 13.88 44.76
CA VAL A 29 -68.41 14.88 43.78
C VAL A 29 -66.93 15.24 43.99
N GLU A 30 -66.48 15.42 45.23
CA GLU A 30 -65.05 15.63 45.53
C GLU A 30 -64.19 14.42 45.16
N MET A 31 -64.67 13.20 45.45
CA MET A 31 -63.98 11.97 45.10
C MET A 31 -63.88 11.79 43.57
N ARG A 32 -64.92 12.18 42.84
CA ARG A 32 -64.92 12.16 41.37
C ARG A 32 -63.93 13.18 40.79
N ASN A 33 -63.95 14.41 41.31
CA ASN A 33 -63.05 15.46 40.84
C ASN A 33 -61.58 15.12 41.10
N SER A 34 -61.26 14.56 42.28
CA SER A 34 -59.91 14.10 42.59
C SER A 34 -59.48 12.94 41.70
N PHE A 35 -60.39 11.99 41.41
CA PHE A 35 -60.13 10.89 40.47
C PHE A 35 -59.86 11.38 39.04
N GLU A 36 -60.66 12.32 38.52
CA GLU A 36 -60.44 12.93 37.20
C GLU A 36 -59.10 13.68 37.13
N CYS A 37 -58.71 14.37 38.20
CA CYS A 37 -57.42 15.06 38.31
C CYS A 37 -56.24 14.07 38.25
N SER A 38 -56.28 13.00 39.05
CA SER A 38 -55.24 11.95 39.02
C SER A 38 -55.14 11.24 37.66
N ARG A 39 -56.27 11.07 36.96
CA ARG A 39 -56.28 10.45 35.62
C ARG A 39 -55.64 11.32 34.55
N CYS A 40 -55.78 12.66 34.66
CA CYS A 40 -55.08 13.61 33.80
C CYS A 40 -53.57 13.62 34.07
N ASP A 41 -53.16 13.55 35.34
CA ASP A 41 -51.75 13.47 35.73
C ASP A 41 -51.09 12.19 35.22
N GLU A 42 -51.79 11.05 35.30
CA GLU A 42 -51.31 9.76 34.76
C GLU A 42 -51.13 9.80 33.23
N GLY A 43 -52.05 10.45 32.50
CA GLY A 43 -51.91 10.69 31.06
C GLY A 43 -50.70 11.57 30.71
N SER A 44 -50.45 12.63 31.49
CA SER A 44 -49.30 13.51 31.28
C SER A 44 -47.96 12.82 31.59
N LEU A 45 -47.93 11.93 32.58
CA LEU A 45 -46.78 11.09 32.92
C LEU A 45 -46.48 10.09 31.81
N GLU A 46 -47.52 9.50 31.20
CA GLU A 46 -47.35 8.56 30.11
C GLU A 46 -46.86 9.24 28.82
N GLU A 47 -47.36 10.45 28.51
CA GLU A 47 -46.83 11.28 27.42
C GLU A 47 -45.38 11.69 27.67
N CYS A 48 -45.04 12.06 28.91
CA CYS A 48 -43.66 12.37 29.31
C CYS A 48 -42.75 11.14 29.17
N ALA A 49 -43.22 9.95 29.56
CA ALA A 49 -42.49 8.71 29.40
C ALA A 49 -42.25 8.36 27.92
N LYS A 50 -43.26 8.54 27.05
CA LYS A 50 -43.15 8.37 25.60
C LYS A 50 -42.16 9.35 24.99
N SER A 51 -42.23 10.63 25.36
CA SER A 51 -41.29 11.66 24.92
C SER A 51 -39.86 11.38 25.37
N CYS A 52 -39.67 10.92 26.62
CA CYS A 52 -38.36 10.52 27.12
C CYS A 52 -37.80 9.30 26.39
N ALA A 53 -38.63 8.32 26.03
CA ALA A 53 -38.22 7.16 25.24
C ALA A 53 -37.81 7.57 23.82
N GLU A 54 -38.59 8.43 23.17
CA GLU A 54 -38.27 8.98 21.85
C GLU A 54 -36.97 9.80 21.87
N LEU A 55 -36.80 10.64 22.88
CA LEU A 55 -35.58 11.42 23.05
C LEU A 55 -34.35 10.52 23.25
N ARG A 56 -34.47 9.44 24.04
CA ARG A 56 -33.40 8.45 24.20
C ARG A 56 -33.03 7.78 22.89
N GLU A 57 -34.01 7.39 22.09
CA GLU A 57 -33.75 6.74 20.80
C GLU A 57 -33.09 7.73 19.82
N ARG A 58 -33.56 8.98 19.75
CA ARG A 58 -32.91 10.04 18.96
C ARG A 58 -31.48 10.30 19.43
N LEU A 59 -31.24 10.36 20.75
CA LEU A 59 -29.91 10.56 21.32
C LEU A 59 -28.98 9.39 20.95
N LYS A 60 -29.48 8.15 21.03
CA LYS A 60 -28.75 6.94 20.63
C LYS A 60 -28.34 6.99 19.16
N ILE A 61 -29.26 7.36 18.27
CA ILE A 61 -28.96 7.51 16.83
C ILE A 61 -27.87 8.56 16.59
N VAL A 62 -27.95 9.71 17.27
CA VAL A 62 -26.95 10.79 17.14
C VAL A 62 -25.58 10.35 17.67
N VAL A 63 -25.54 9.67 18.81
CA VAL A 63 -24.29 9.14 19.39
C VAL A 63 -23.66 8.10 18.46
N ASP A 64 -24.46 7.17 17.92
CA ASP A 64 -23.98 6.15 16.99
C ASP A 64 -23.47 6.77 15.67
N ALA A 65 -24.15 7.79 15.16
CA ALA A 65 -23.71 8.54 13.99
C ALA A 65 -22.39 9.28 14.25
N HIS A 66 -22.27 9.94 15.41
CA HIS A 66 -21.06 10.65 15.81
C HIS A 66 -19.86 9.70 15.96
N ALA A 67 -20.06 8.54 16.59
CA ALA A 67 -19.02 7.51 16.73
C ALA A 67 -18.54 7.01 15.35
N LYS A 68 -19.46 6.80 14.40
CA LYS A 68 -19.10 6.42 13.01
C LYS A 68 -18.32 7.51 12.30
N GLU A 69 -18.73 8.77 12.41
CA GLU A 69 -17.98 9.89 11.80
C GLU A 69 -16.58 10.04 12.39
N GLN A 70 -16.42 9.84 13.70
CA GLN A 70 -15.12 9.89 14.35
C GLN A 70 -14.18 8.80 13.83
N LEU A 71 -14.69 7.57 13.68
CA LEU A 71 -13.93 6.47 13.06
C LEU A 71 -13.54 6.80 11.61
N VAL A 72 -14.45 7.35 10.80
CA VAL A 72 -14.14 7.74 9.41
C VAL A 72 -13.03 8.80 9.37
N LYS A 73 -13.09 9.81 10.23
CA LYS A 73 -12.04 10.85 10.32
C LYS A 73 -10.69 10.26 10.73
N GLU A 74 -10.69 9.28 11.64
CA GLU A 74 -9.47 8.57 12.04
C GLU A 74 -8.89 7.73 10.88
N PHE A 75 -9.73 7.01 10.13
CA PHE A 75 -9.30 6.28 8.94
C PHE A 75 -8.76 7.21 7.84
N ASP A 76 -9.42 8.34 7.59
CA ASP A 76 -8.95 9.35 6.64
C ASP A 76 -7.59 9.92 7.07
N ALA A 77 -7.40 10.18 8.37
CA ALA A 77 -6.12 10.61 8.90
C ALA A 77 -5.03 9.55 8.67
N ILE A 78 -5.30 8.28 8.96
CA ILE A 78 -4.36 7.16 8.72
C ILE A 78 -4.01 7.09 7.23
N ALA A 79 -5.00 7.18 6.33
CA ALA A 79 -4.76 7.15 4.89
C ALA A 79 -3.88 8.33 4.40
N ILE A 80 -4.03 9.51 5.00
CA ILE A 80 -3.16 10.67 4.75
C ILE A 80 -1.74 10.37 5.23
N TYR A 81 -1.57 9.80 6.42
CA TYR A 81 -0.26 9.40 6.95
C TYR A 81 0.41 8.35 6.05
N ASP A 82 -0.29 7.29 5.65
CA ASP A 82 0.26 6.26 4.75
C ASP A 82 0.68 6.83 3.39
N LYS A 83 -0.05 7.83 2.89
CA LYS A 83 0.32 8.54 1.66
C LYS A 83 1.55 9.41 1.85
N ALA A 84 1.67 10.08 3.00
CA ALA A 84 2.83 10.88 3.34
C ALA A 84 4.08 10.01 3.55
N ASP A 85 3.93 8.87 4.22
CA ASP A 85 5.01 7.90 4.47
C ASP A 85 5.54 7.31 3.16
N ARG A 86 4.64 6.91 2.25
CA ARG A 86 5.02 6.48 0.89
C ARG A 86 5.80 7.55 0.15
N ARG A 87 5.35 8.81 0.18
CA ARG A 87 6.07 9.93 -0.44
C ARG A 87 7.43 10.19 0.21
N ALA A 88 7.55 10.00 1.52
CA ALA A 88 8.82 10.11 2.22
C ALA A 88 9.79 9.00 1.80
N ALA A 89 9.31 7.76 1.70
CA ALA A 89 10.08 6.63 1.19
C ALA A 89 10.55 6.86 -0.26
N ASP A 90 9.65 7.36 -1.13
CA ASP A 90 9.98 7.74 -2.51
C ASP A 90 11.07 8.82 -2.55
N LEU A 91 10.95 9.86 -1.70
CA LEU A 91 11.96 10.92 -1.62
C LEU A 91 13.31 10.38 -1.15
N VAL A 92 13.34 9.49 -0.16
CA VAL A 92 14.57 8.82 0.29
C VAL A 92 15.19 8.01 -0.84
N LYS A 93 14.39 7.25 -1.60
CA LYS A 93 14.85 6.49 -2.78
C LYS A 93 15.49 7.42 -3.82
N ILE A 94 14.83 8.53 -4.14
CA ILE A 94 15.36 9.54 -5.08
C ILE A 94 16.67 10.14 -4.56
N LEU A 95 16.75 10.52 -3.29
CA LEU A 95 17.94 11.14 -2.70
C LEU A 95 19.13 10.16 -2.69
N MET A 96 18.90 8.91 -2.32
CA MET A 96 19.91 7.85 -2.36
C MET A 96 20.41 7.62 -3.79
N ALA A 97 19.50 7.52 -4.77
CA ALA A 97 19.87 7.33 -6.16
C ALA A 97 20.63 8.55 -6.74
N ARG A 98 20.24 9.78 -6.37
CA ARG A 98 20.98 11.00 -6.75
C ARG A 98 22.37 11.05 -6.14
N LYS A 99 22.51 10.67 -4.86
CA LYS A 99 23.80 10.57 -4.18
C LYS A 99 24.70 9.56 -4.89
N LEU A 100 24.19 8.34 -5.10
CA LEU A 100 24.91 7.28 -5.78
C LEU A 100 25.33 7.70 -7.20
N TRP A 101 24.43 8.33 -7.96
CA TRP A 101 24.75 8.86 -9.29
C TRP A 101 25.92 9.84 -9.24
N LYS A 102 25.85 10.86 -8.37
CA LYS A 102 26.89 11.89 -8.26
C LYS A 102 28.24 11.32 -7.84
N GLU A 103 28.26 10.45 -6.84
CA GLU A 103 29.49 9.82 -6.37
C GLU A 103 30.17 9.03 -7.49
N ASN A 104 29.41 8.27 -8.28
CA ASN A 104 29.96 7.48 -9.37
C ASN A 104 30.36 8.34 -10.59
N VAL A 105 29.63 9.42 -10.90
CA VAL A 105 30.03 10.37 -11.96
C VAL A 105 31.36 11.04 -11.61
N VAL A 106 31.56 11.46 -10.35
CA VAL A 106 32.84 12.04 -9.92
C VAL A 106 33.98 11.05 -10.11
N ILE A 107 33.77 9.75 -9.86
CA ILE A 107 34.79 8.74 -10.14
C ILE A 107 35.13 8.71 -11.63
N ILE A 108 34.13 8.75 -12.51
CA ILE A 108 34.33 8.76 -13.97
C ILE A 108 35.06 10.02 -14.45
N GLU A 109 34.69 11.19 -13.91
CA GLU A 109 35.33 12.46 -14.26
C GLU A 109 36.82 12.51 -13.86
N ASN A 110 37.23 11.71 -12.88
CA ASN A 110 38.61 11.59 -12.44
C ASN A 110 39.41 10.53 -13.22
N LEU A 111 38.77 9.74 -14.07
CA LEU A 111 39.46 8.78 -14.94
C LEU A 111 40.00 9.49 -16.18
N ASP A 112 41.12 8.98 -16.71
CA ASP A 112 41.57 9.40 -18.03
C ASP A 112 40.52 8.99 -19.07
N GLY A 113 40.25 9.84 -20.07
CA GLY A 113 39.10 9.68 -20.97
C GLY A 113 39.02 8.40 -21.81
N ASN A 114 40.06 7.55 -21.77
CA ASN A 114 40.11 6.25 -22.44
C ASN A 114 40.13 5.05 -21.47
N GLU A 115 40.19 5.29 -20.16
CA GLU A 115 40.20 4.22 -19.15
C GLU A 115 38.76 3.74 -18.88
N PRO A 116 38.50 2.42 -18.88
CA PRO A 116 37.18 1.91 -18.56
C PRO A 116 36.86 2.16 -17.08
N ALA A 117 35.65 2.64 -16.83
CA ALA A 117 35.15 2.76 -15.47
C ALA A 117 35.15 1.40 -14.75
N PRO A 118 35.48 1.35 -13.45
CA PRO A 118 35.38 0.13 -12.66
C PRO A 118 33.97 -0.49 -12.73
N GLU A 119 33.89 -1.83 -12.73
CA GLU A 119 32.64 -2.57 -12.89
C GLU A 119 31.56 -2.13 -11.88
N ASN A 120 31.94 -1.96 -10.61
CA ASN A 120 31.03 -1.51 -9.55
C ASN A 120 30.46 -0.11 -9.84
N VAL A 121 31.23 0.77 -10.49
CA VAL A 121 30.82 2.14 -10.83
C VAL A 121 29.75 2.11 -11.92
N VAL A 122 29.98 1.34 -12.98
CA VAL A 122 29.03 1.20 -14.10
C VAL A 122 27.73 0.56 -13.63
N VAL A 123 27.81 -0.50 -12.81
CA VAL A 123 26.64 -1.17 -12.23
C VAL A 123 25.87 -0.23 -11.29
N ASN A 124 26.58 0.55 -10.46
CA ASN A 124 25.93 1.51 -9.56
C ASN A 124 25.25 2.64 -10.33
N LEU A 125 25.82 3.11 -11.43
CA LEU A 125 25.19 4.11 -12.31
C LEU A 125 23.93 3.55 -12.97
N GLN A 126 23.96 2.32 -13.45
CA GLN A 126 22.77 1.65 -13.98
C GLN A 126 21.65 1.58 -12.92
N LYS A 127 21.97 1.12 -11.71
CA LYS A 127 21.00 1.04 -10.59
C LYS A 127 20.45 2.42 -10.20
N ALA A 128 21.33 3.43 -10.14
CA ALA A 128 20.94 4.81 -9.85
C ALA A 128 20.03 5.37 -10.95
N TYR A 129 20.34 5.11 -12.22
CA TYR A 129 19.51 5.53 -13.35
C TYR A 129 18.15 4.85 -13.33
N GLU A 130 18.08 3.54 -13.17
CA GLU A 130 16.81 2.80 -13.06
C GLU A 130 15.93 3.41 -11.95
N SER A 131 16.51 3.61 -10.76
CA SER A 131 15.80 4.21 -9.62
C SER A 131 15.34 5.64 -9.87
N LEU A 132 16.07 6.44 -10.66
CA LEU A 132 15.70 7.83 -10.98
C LEU A 132 14.67 7.90 -12.11
N SER A 133 14.79 7.02 -13.10
CA SER A 133 13.95 6.97 -14.29
C SER A 133 12.49 6.66 -13.97
N GLU A 134 12.21 5.96 -12.86
CA GLU A 134 10.86 5.74 -12.33
C GLU A 134 10.13 7.06 -12.02
N PHE A 135 10.86 8.11 -11.65
CA PHE A 135 10.28 9.39 -11.24
C PHE A 135 10.50 10.49 -12.28
N LEU A 136 11.64 10.49 -12.97
CA LEU A 136 11.99 11.48 -13.98
C LEU A 136 12.98 10.91 -14.98
N VAL A 137 12.57 10.83 -16.24
CA VAL A 137 13.45 10.47 -17.35
C VAL A 137 14.24 11.70 -17.77
N VAL A 138 15.56 11.62 -17.70
CA VAL A 138 16.49 12.68 -18.11
C VAL A 138 17.35 12.15 -19.26
N PRO A 139 17.11 12.58 -20.51
CA PRO A 139 17.81 12.06 -21.69
C PRO A 139 19.33 12.18 -21.59
N GLU A 140 19.87 13.29 -21.07
CA GLU A 140 21.34 13.46 -21.01
C GLU A 140 22.00 12.43 -20.09
N ARG A 141 21.30 11.97 -19.04
CA ARG A 141 21.80 10.91 -18.16
C ARG A 141 21.77 9.55 -18.81
N ALA A 142 20.75 9.30 -19.64
CA ALA A 142 20.67 8.07 -20.43
C ALA A 142 21.84 8.00 -21.42
N ASP A 143 22.06 9.08 -22.18
CA ASP A 143 23.15 9.16 -23.16
C ASP A 143 24.53 9.03 -22.50
N PHE A 144 24.72 9.67 -21.34
CA PHE A 144 25.96 9.53 -20.57
C PHE A 144 26.18 8.08 -20.12
N LEU A 145 25.14 7.44 -19.58
CA LEU A 145 25.22 6.07 -19.10
C LEU A 145 25.55 5.09 -20.22
N GLU A 146 24.92 5.23 -21.39
CA GLU A 146 25.21 4.38 -22.53
C GLU A 146 26.65 4.54 -23.03
N LYS A 147 27.19 5.77 -23.08
CA LYS A 147 28.62 5.98 -23.40
C LYS A 147 29.56 5.29 -22.42
N VAL A 148 29.27 5.38 -21.12
CA VAL A 148 30.08 4.73 -20.08
C VAL A 148 30.01 3.22 -20.21
N LYS A 149 28.83 2.66 -20.50
CA LYS A 149 28.66 1.23 -20.77
C LYS A 149 29.42 0.81 -22.02
N ASP A 150 29.37 1.57 -23.11
CA ASP A 150 30.05 1.24 -24.36
C ASP A 150 31.56 1.13 -24.14
N VAL A 151 32.16 2.11 -23.46
CA VAL A 151 33.59 2.07 -23.10
C VAL A 151 33.88 0.90 -22.17
N PHE A 152 33.08 0.68 -21.13
CA PHE A 152 33.31 -0.46 -20.24
C PHE A 152 33.22 -1.80 -20.98
N LEU A 153 32.19 -2.00 -21.80
CA LEU A 153 31.92 -3.24 -22.50
C LEU A 153 32.89 -3.50 -23.65
N SER A 154 33.43 -2.47 -24.30
CA SER A 154 34.48 -2.66 -25.30
C SER A 154 35.69 -3.36 -24.69
N TRP A 155 36.11 -2.94 -23.50
CA TRP A 155 37.18 -3.61 -22.74
C TRP A 155 36.74 -4.95 -22.16
N TYR A 156 35.51 -5.02 -21.62
CA TYR A 156 34.99 -6.22 -20.97
C TYR A 156 34.73 -7.38 -21.94
N SER A 157 34.44 -7.09 -23.21
CA SER A 157 34.21 -8.09 -24.27
C SER A 157 35.34 -9.11 -24.42
N THR A 158 36.59 -8.71 -24.13
CA THR A 158 37.76 -9.61 -24.13
C THR A 158 37.59 -10.78 -23.14
N ARG A 159 36.87 -10.56 -22.03
CA ARG A 159 36.58 -11.62 -21.05
C ARG A 159 35.72 -12.73 -21.63
N ILE A 160 34.85 -12.42 -22.59
CA ILE A 160 34.02 -13.42 -23.28
C ILE A 160 34.92 -14.38 -24.04
N VAL A 161 35.89 -13.85 -24.81
CA VAL A 161 36.83 -14.66 -25.58
C VAL A 161 37.69 -15.53 -24.68
N LEU A 162 38.18 -14.97 -23.56
CA LEU A 162 38.98 -15.73 -22.59
C LEU A 162 38.17 -16.83 -21.90
N ALA A 163 36.92 -16.55 -21.52
CA ALA A 163 36.03 -17.54 -20.91
C ALA A 163 35.72 -18.71 -21.86
N ILE A 164 35.56 -18.42 -23.15
CA ILE A 164 35.36 -19.48 -24.17
C ILE A 164 36.57 -20.43 -24.22
N GLN A 165 37.77 -19.93 -23.96
CA GLN A 165 39.02 -20.68 -24.00
C GLN A 165 39.39 -21.33 -22.67
N SER A 166 38.58 -21.14 -21.61
CA SER A 166 38.89 -21.65 -20.29
C SER A 166 38.52 -23.13 -20.13
N GLU A 167 38.99 -23.74 -19.05
CA GLU A 167 38.65 -25.13 -18.69
C GLU A 167 37.17 -25.29 -18.32
N THR A 168 36.51 -24.20 -17.89
CA THR A 168 35.10 -24.17 -17.45
C THR A 168 34.32 -23.08 -18.18
N PRO A 169 34.14 -23.20 -19.51
CA PRO A 169 33.62 -22.11 -20.33
C PRO A 169 32.17 -21.77 -20.00
N VAL A 170 31.37 -22.74 -19.58
CA VAL A 170 29.95 -22.53 -19.25
C VAL A 170 29.78 -21.65 -18.02
N ASP A 171 30.51 -21.93 -16.94
CA ASP A 171 30.37 -21.20 -15.67
C ASP A 171 30.89 -19.76 -15.79
N GLU A 172 32.01 -19.58 -16.49
CA GLU A 172 32.57 -18.25 -16.74
C GLU A 172 31.69 -17.41 -17.67
N LEU A 173 31.17 -18.01 -18.75
CA LEU A 173 30.24 -17.31 -19.64
C LEU A 173 28.93 -16.94 -18.95
N LEU A 174 28.44 -17.76 -18.03
CA LEU A 174 27.23 -17.47 -17.27
C LEU A 174 27.44 -16.28 -16.32
N SER A 175 28.58 -16.23 -15.64
CA SER A 175 28.98 -15.09 -14.81
C SER A 175 29.11 -13.80 -15.63
N ILE A 176 29.69 -13.88 -16.83
CA ILE A 176 29.80 -12.73 -17.73
C ILE A 176 28.43 -12.30 -18.25
N LYS A 177 27.57 -13.25 -18.66
CA LYS A 177 26.20 -12.97 -19.13
C LYS A 177 25.38 -12.23 -18.08
N GLN A 178 25.46 -12.64 -16.81
CA GLN A 178 24.78 -11.96 -15.70
C GLN A 178 25.18 -10.47 -15.61
N LYS A 179 26.44 -10.14 -15.89
CA LYS A 179 26.91 -8.74 -15.86
C LYS A 179 26.36 -7.94 -17.03
N TYR A 180 26.30 -8.51 -18.23
CA TYR A 180 25.63 -7.87 -19.37
C TYR A 180 24.13 -7.68 -19.11
N GLU A 181 23.47 -8.64 -18.47
CA GLU A 181 22.06 -8.54 -18.07
C GLU A 181 21.85 -7.41 -17.06
N MET A 182 22.70 -7.31 -16.02
CA MET A 182 22.66 -6.23 -15.06
C MET A 182 22.83 -4.85 -15.70
N LEU A 183 23.54 -4.76 -16.81
CA LEU A 183 23.75 -3.53 -17.58
C LEU A 183 22.68 -3.28 -18.66
N ARG A 184 21.71 -4.20 -18.83
CA ARG A 184 20.70 -4.19 -19.91
C ARG A 184 21.31 -4.27 -21.31
N ARG A 185 22.41 -5.02 -21.47
CA ARG A 185 23.17 -5.15 -22.72
C ARG A 185 23.28 -6.61 -23.19
N THR A 186 22.26 -7.42 -22.92
CA THR A 186 22.24 -8.85 -23.28
C THR A 186 22.41 -9.10 -24.79
N GLU A 187 21.91 -8.18 -25.62
CA GLU A 187 22.09 -8.26 -27.08
C GLU A 187 23.56 -8.16 -27.49
N ASP A 188 24.34 -7.28 -26.85
CA ASP A 188 25.78 -7.16 -27.14
C ASP A 188 26.55 -8.42 -26.76
N PHE A 189 26.19 -9.05 -25.64
CA PHE A 189 26.75 -10.34 -25.26
C PHE A 189 26.49 -11.39 -26.35
N ASN A 190 25.23 -11.50 -26.80
CA ASN A 190 24.87 -12.43 -27.87
C ASN A 190 25.59 -12.10 -29.17
N ASN A 191 25.71 -10.83 -29.52
CA ASN A 191 26.44 -10.39 -30.71
C ASN A 191 27.90 -10.84 -30.64
N VAL A 192 28.61 -10.61 -29.54
CA VAL A 192 30.01 -11.05 -29.39
C VAL A 192 30.14 -12.57 -29.54
N ILE A 193 29.22 -13.33 -28.95
CA ILE A 193 29.19 -14.80 -29.07
C ILE A 193 28.91 -15.24 -30.51
N SER A 194 27.93 -14.64 -31.18
CA SER A 194 27.58 -14.96 -32.57
C SER A 194 28.75 -14.68 -33.51
N HIS A 195 29.41 -13.52 -33.40
CA HIS A 195 30.59 -13.19 -34.21
C HIS A 195 31.76 -14.18 -33.98
N TYR A 196 31.85 -14.76 -32.77
CA TYR A 196 32.82 -15.80 -32.48
C TYR A 196 32.44 -17.16 -33.12
N ILE A 197 31.15 -17.53 -33.09
CA ILE A 197 30.65 -18.78 -33.65
C ILE A 197 30.71 -18.79 -35.19
N GLU A 198 30.42 -17.64 -35.82
CA GLU A 198 30.30 -17.44 -37.26
C GLU A 198 31.65 -17.26 -37.99
N ASP A 199 32.78 -17.47 -37.31
CA ASP A 199 34.17 -17.35 -37.85
C ASP A 199 34.55 -15.94 -38.36
N GLU A 200 33.79 -14.88 -38.05
CA GLU A 200 34.14 -13.50 -38.45
C GLU A 200 35.35 -12.95 -37.69
N ASN A 201 35.61 -13.47 -36.49
CA ASN A 201 36.82 -13.21 -35.71
C ASN A 201 37.87 -14.30 -35.94
N LYS A 202 38.60 -14.25 -37.07
CA LYS A 202 39.84 -15.02 -37.27
C LYS A 202 40.97 -14.49 -36.35
N PHE A 203 40.84 -14.65 -35.04
CA PHE A 203 41.99 -14.59 -34.15
C PHE A 203 42.75 -15.91 -34.27
N THR A 204 43.53 -16.06 -35.35
CA THR A 204 44.56 -17.10 -35.43
C THR A 204 45.69 -16.71 -34.49
N PHE A 205 45.58 -17.06 -33.22
CA PHE A 205 46.78 -17.17 -32.39
C PHE A 205 47.55 -18.38 -32.91
N HIS A 206 48.63 -18.12 -33.65
CA HIS A 206 49.59 -19.16 -34.03
C HIS A 206 50.03 -19.90 -32.77
N ALA A 207 49.64 -21.16 -32.65
CA ALA A 207 49.99 -21.97 -31.50
C ALA A 207 51.52 -22.16 -31.45
N ALA A 208 52.11 -21.92 -30.27
CA ALA A 208 53.28 -22.69 -29.89
C ALA A 208 52.81 -24.11 -29.50
N ASN A 209 52.75 -24.98 -30.52
CA ASN A 209 53.09 -26.40 -30.54
C ASN A 209 52.35 -27.48 -29.72
N ASN A 210 51.24 -27.23 -29.01
CA ASN A 210 50.11 -28.19 -28.91
C ASN A 210 49.00 -27.70 -27.98
N LEU A 211 47.89 -27.29 -28.59
CA LEU A 211 46.57 -27.06 -27.99
C LEU A 211 45.47 -27.20 -29.08
N SER A 212 45.86 -27.65 -30.28
CA SER A 212 45.10 -27.55 -31.52
C SER A 212 43.95 -28.55 -31.64
N ASP A 213 44.07 -29.72 -31.00
CA ASP A 213 42.99 -30.70 -30.96
C ASP A 213 41.91 -30.33 -29.93
N LEU A 214 42.19 -29.41 -29.00
CA LEU A 214 41.21 -28.93 -28.01
C LEU A 214 40.21 -27.94 -28.63
N PHE A 215 40.62 -27.19 -29.66
CA PHE A 215 39.82 -26.09 -30.22
C PHE A 215 38.72 -26.54 -31.19
N LEU A 216 38.92 -27.64 -31.92
CA LEU A 216 37.89 -28.20 -32.81
C LEU A 216 36.77 -28.89 -32.02
N ASP A 217 37.10 -29.60 -30.94
CA ASP A 217 36.12 -30.19 -30.04
C ASP A 217 35.44 -29.15 -29.15
N GLY A 218 36.21 -28.17 -28.65
CA GLY A 218 35.70 -27.04 -27.87
C GLY A 218 34.62 -26.28 -28.64
N ARG A 219 34.84 -25.93 -29.92
CA ARG A 219 33.87 -25.19 -30.74
C ARG A 219 32.52 -25.90 -30.82
N ASN A 220 32.52 -27.21 -31.06
CA ASN A 220 31.28 -27.99 -31.15
C ASN A 220 30.57 -28.09 -29.79
N ILE A 221 31.32 -28.25 -28.71
CA ILE A 221 30.80 -28.26 -27.34
C ILE A 221 30.22 -26.88 -26.95
N ILE A 222 30.89 -25.79 -27.34
CA ILE A 222 30.44 -24.40 -27.11
C ILE A 222 29.14 -24.12 -27.87
N ILE A 223 29.08 -24.47 -29.16
CA ILE A 223 27.86 -24.31 -29.99
C ILE A 223 26.70 -25.13 -29.39
N SER A 224 26.97 -26.35 -28.96
CA SER A 224 25.97 -27.23 -28.32
C SER A 224 25.47 -26.65 -26.99
N ASN A 225 26.38 -26.18 -26.13
CA ASN A 225 26.04 -25.60 -24.83
C ASN A 225 25.33 -24.23 -24.95
N TYR A 226 25.73 -23.40 -25.91
CA TYR A 226 25.06 -22.13 -26.20
C TYR A 226 23.63 -22.36 -26.69
N LYS A 227 23.43 -23.31 -27.62
CA LYS A 227 22.08 -23.71 -28.06
C LYS A 227 21.24 -24.23 -26.89
N ARG A 228 21.83 -25.00 -25.97
CA ARG A 228 21.14 -25.46 -24.75
C ARG A 228 20.73 -24.30 -23.84
N LEU A 229 21.61 -23.32 -23.61
CA LEU A 229 21.32 -22.13 -22.81
C LEU A 229 20.26 -21.21 -23.42
N MET A 230 20.14 -21.17 -24.75
CA MET A 230 19.13 -20.36 -25.45
C MET A 230 17.75 -21.03 -25.51
N ASN A 231 17.69 -22.36 -25.44
CA ASN A 231 16.45 -23.11 -25.60
C ASN A 231 15.73 -23.46 -24.28
N GLY A 232 16.35 -23.23 -23.12
CA GLY A 232 15.78 -23.55 -21.80
C GLY A 232 16.00 -25.00 -21.40
#